data_AF-A0A6P4I6I0-F1
#
_entry.id   AF-A0A6P4I6I0-F1
#
_cell.length_a   1.000
_cell.length_b   1.000
_cell.length_c   1.000
_cell.angle_alpha   90.00
_cell.angle_beta   90.00
_cell.angle_gamma   90.00
#
_symmetry.space_group_name_H-M   'P 1'
#
loop_
_entity.id
_entity.type
_entity.pdbx_description
1 polymer ?
#
loop_
_entity_poly.entity_id
_entity_poly.type
_entity_poly.pdbx_seq_one_letter_code
_entity_poly.pdbx_strand_id
1 'polypeptide(L)' 'MTAWRAAGITYIQYSNIAARVLRESLRTELRVDAAKRNESHVKFTPWANGRPAPRQNQSES' A
#
# COMPACT_ATOMS: atom_id res chain seq x y z
N MET A 1 20.23 0.28 13.86
CA MET A 1 19.12 -0.40 13.14
C MET A 1 18.28 0.68 12.47
N THR A 2 17.92 0.58 11.19
CA THR A 2 17.17 1.66 10.52
C THR A 2 15.74 1.76 11.09
N ALA A 3 15.22 2.97 11.25
CA ALA A 3 13.93 3.22 11.92
C ALA A 3 12.76 2.42 11.30
N TRP A 4 12.74 2.31 9.97
CA TRP A 4 11.71 1.55 9.25
C TRP A 4 11.80 0.03 9.46
N ARG A 5 13.01 -0.53 9.68
CA ARG A 5 13.16 -1.95 10.02
C ARG A 5 12.65 -2.22 11.44
N ALA A 6 12.87 -1.29 12.37
CA ALA A 6 12.36 -1.41 13.73
C ALA A 6 10.82 -1.30 13.78
N ALA A 7 10.20 -0.55 12.87
CA ALA A 7 8.75 -0.45 12.72
C ALA A 7 8.08 -1.69 12.08
N GLY A 8 8.85 -2.73 11.72
CA GLY A 8 8.31 -3.95 11.13
C GLY A 8 7.87 -3.82 9.66
N ILE A 9 8.20 -2.71 8.99
CA ILE A 9 7.86 -2.56 7.56
C ILE A 9 8.92 -3.19 6.66
N THR A 10 8.45 -3.85 5.61
CA THR A 10 9.28 -4.43 4.57
C THR A 10 9.89 -3.34 3.69
N TYR A 11 10.98 -3.67 2.99
CA TYR A 11 11.61 -2.75 2.04
C TYR A 11 10.62 -2.27 0.94
N ILE A 12 9.76 -3.17 0.45
CA ILE A 12 8.75 -2.86 -0.57
C ILE A 12 7.74 -1.84 -0.04
N GLN A 13 7.30 -1.98 1.21
CA GLN A 13 6.41 -1.00 1.84
C GLN A 13 7.11 0.36 2.00
N TYR A 14 8.35 0.36 2.49
CA TYR A 14 9.13 1.58 2.65
C TYR A 14 9.31 2.34 1.33
N SER A 15 9.73 1.67 0.26
CA SER A 15 9.96 2.30 -1.04
C SER A 15 8.66 2.84 -1.66
N ASN A 16 7.55 2.12 -1.50
CA ASN A 16 6.24 2.58 -1.96
C ASN A 16 5.77 3.84 -1.21
N ILE A 17 5.98 3.92 0.11
CA ILE A 17 5.67 5.11 0.91
C ILE A 17 6.50 6.31 0.44
N ALA A 18 7.82 6.14 0.29
CA ALA A 18 8.70 7.19 -0.20
C ALA A 18 8.29 7.68 -1.60
N ALA A 19 7.94 6.75 -2.50
CA ALA A 19 7.47 7.08 -3.85
C ALA A 19 6.13 7.84 -3.83
N ARG A 20 5.22 7.53 -2.91
CA ARG A 20 3.96 8.26 -2.73
C ARG A 20 4.22 9.71 -2.32
N VAL A 21 5.05 9.93 -1.28
CA VAL A 21 5.41 11.28 -0.81
C VAL A 21 6.08 12.09 -1.91
N LEU A 22 6.95 11.45 -2.69
CA LEU A 22 7.58 12.09 -3.85
C LEU A 22 6.52 12.56 -4.86
N ARG A 23 5.52 11.74 -5.17
CA ARG A 23 4.44 12.06 -6.12
C ARG A 23 3.56 13.22 -5.66
N GLU A 24 3.28 13.28 -4.35
CA GLU A 24 2.49 14.35 -3.75
C GLU A 24 3.23 15.70 -3.77
N SER A 25 4.57 15.66 -3.79
CA SER A 25 5.45 16.84 -3.86
C SER A 25 5.61 17.43 -5.27
N LEU A 26 5.07 16.82 -6.32
CA LEU A 26 5.14 17.38 -7.69
C LEU A 26 4.22 18.58 -7.87
N ARG A 27 4.54 19.42 -8.86
CA ARG A 27 3.65 20.46 -9.38
C ARG A 27 2.29 19.87 -9.77
N THR A 28 1.23 20.65 -9.58
CA THR A 28 -0.18 20.25 -9.78
C THR A 28 -0.44 19.62 -11.14
N GLU A 29 0.18 20.15 -12.19
CA GLU A 29 0.07 19.66 -13.57
C GLU A 29 0.51 18.19 -13.72
N LEU A 30 1.60 17.80 -13.07
CA LEU A 30 2.15 16.44 -13.13
C LEU A 30 1.59 15.52 -12.04
N ARG A 31 1.03 16.11 -10.98
CA ARG A 31 0.52 15.38 -9.82
C ARG A 31 -0.68 14.50 -10.18
N VAL A 32 -1.55 14.96 -11.08
CA VAL A 32 -2.76 14.21 -11.50
C VAL A 32 -2.38 12.89 -12.18
N ASP A 33 -1.43 12.92 -13.11
CA ASP A 33 -0.98 11.70 -13.79
C ASP A 33 -0.15 10.80 -12.88
N ALA A 34 0.63 11.38 -11.97
CA ALA A 34 1.37 10.62 -10.97
C ALA A 34 0.46 9.92 -9.96
N ALA A 35 -0.66 10.55 -9.56
CA ALA A 35 -1.59 10.02 -8.57
C ALA A 35 -2.21 8.67 -8.98
N LYS A 36 -2.44 8.47 -10.28
CA LYS A 36 -2.97 7.21 -10.84
C LYS A 36 -2.14 5.98 -10.46
N ARG A 37 -0.83 6.16 -10.20
CA ARG A 37 0.07 5.05 -9.80
C ARG A 37 -0.06 4.63 -8.34
N ASN A 38 -0.75 5.40 -7.50
CA ASN A 38 -0.96 5.08 -6.10
C ASN A 38 -2.18 4.19 -5.87
N GLU A 39 -3.04 4.02 -6.88
CA GLU A 39 -4.25 3.22 -6.80
C GLU A 39 -3.96 1.73 -7.04
N SER A 40 -4.45 0.86 -6.16
CA SER A 40 -4.39 -0.60 -6.32
C SER A 40 -5.78 -1.18 -6.08
N HIS A 41 -6.33 -1.86 -7.08
CA HIS A 41 -7.66 -2.49 -7.01
C HIS A 41 -7.58 -4.00 -6.72
N VAL A 42 -6.43 -4.49 -6.27
CA VAL A 42 -6.23 -5.92 -6.02
C VAL A 42 -6.98 -6.35 -4.76
N LYS A 43 -7.90 -7.30 -4.91
CA LYS A 43 -8.62 -7.93 -3.79
C LYS A 43 -7.99 -9.27 -3.47
N PHE A 44 -7.42 -9.39 -2.27
CA PHE A 44 -6.93 -10.66 -1.77
C PHE A 44 -8.07 -11.48 -1.17
N THR A 45 -8.16 -12.75 -1.56
CA THR A 45 -9.08 -13.72 -0.95
C THR A 45 -8.26 -14.88 -0.42
N PRO A 46 -8.06 -14.98 0.91
CA PRO A 46 -7.37 -16.13 1.48
C PRO A 46 -8.22 -17.40 1.31
N TRP A 47 -7.55 -18.52 1.04
CA TRP A 47 -8.17 -19.85 0.98
C TRP A 47 -7.66 -20.69 2.13
N ALA A 48 -8.56 -21.39 2.82
CA ALA A 48 -8.21 -22.31 3.88
C ALA A 48 -9.12 -23.54 3.81
N ASN A 49 -8.56 -24.74 4.01
CA ASN A 49 -9.31 -26.00 4.03
C ASN A 49 -10.22 -26.21 2.79
N GLY A 50 -9.75 -25.80 1.61
CA GLY A 50 -10.46 -25.97 0.34
C GLY A 50 -11.65 -25.04 0.11
N ARG A 51 -11.90 -24.06 0.99
CA ARG A 51 -12.93 -23.04 0.80
C ARG A 51 -12.34 -21.62 0.91
N PRO A 52 -12.89 -20.65 0.17
CA PRO A 52 -12.50 -19.26 0.35
C PRO A 52 -12.87 -18.83 1.78
N ALA A 53 -11.91 -18.31 2.52
CA ALA A 53 -12.16 -17.81 3.86
C ALA A 53 -13.00 -16.51 3.77
N PRO A 54 -13.96 -16.30 4.69
CA PRO A 54 -14.75 -15.08 4.71
C PRO A 54 -13.83 -13.87 4.91
N ARG A 55 -14.07 -12.82 4.13
CA ARG A 55 -13.29 -11.59 4.13
C ARG A 55 -13.50 -10.90 5.48
N GLN A 56 -12.52 -10.93 6.38
CA GLN A 56 -12.52 -10.05 7.55
C GLN A 56 -12.28 -8.63 7.03
N ASN A 57 -13.35 -7.84 6.95
CA ASN A 57 -13.26 -6.41 6.67
C ASN A 57 -12.52 -5.77 7.84
N GLN A 58 -11.26 -5.37 7.62
CA GLN A 58 -10.51 -4.51 8.53
C GLN A 58 -11.08 -3.09 8.44
N SER A 59 -12.26 -2.89 9.02
CA SER A 59 -12.91 -1.59 9.20
C SER A 59 -13.48 -1.53 10.61
N GLU A 60 -12.62 -1.72 11.60
CA GLU A 60 -12.91 -1.48 13.01
C GLU A 60 -11.59 -1.40 13.78
N SER A 61 -11.01 -0.20 13.83
CA SER A 61 -10.04 0.30 14.82
C SER A 61 -9.92 1.81 14.66
#